data_AF-A0AAV0Y1A2-F1
#
_entry.id   AF-A0AAV0Y1A2-F1
#
_cell.length_a   1.000
_cell.length_b   1.000
_cell.length_c   1.000
_cell.angle_alpha   90.00
_cell.angle_beta   90.00
_cell.angle_gamma   90.00
#
_symmetry.space_group_name_H-M   'P 1'
#
loop_
_entity.id
_entity.type
_entity.pdbx_description
1 polymer ?
#
loop_
_entity_poly.entity_id
_entity_poly.type
_entity_poly.pdbx_seq_one_letter_code
_entity_poly.pdbx_strand_id
1 'polypeptide(L)'
;MLFLPYFVLQKKLRNENHQKIGKVIPLNHIMKVNSVGASEPSDCNLEHVQAMSDVIIHNNLSNNDHLYKSMVFKIHHYKKQLRFLSDKLKKNETNKSAELLKSIFNNDQIEALSRKSTKFMKWSNPTICKALKIKFSCGNNGYEEMLKQKIPLPSQRTVRRRLPMLKFDSGVLDEVFKFLEIKIQTFQDSHEKECVLIMDKMAITPSNIFDVSFNKNVGNIIL
;
A
#
# COMPACT_ATOMS: atom_id res chain seq x y z
N MET A 1 -11.79 -10.61 -2.56
CA MET A 1 -11.10 -11.76 -3.22
C MET A 1 -9.90 -11.24 -3.97
N LEU A 2 -8.80 -12.01 -3.98
CA LEU A 2 -7.43 -11.69 -4.43
C LEU A 2 -6.45 -11.31 -3.30
N PHE A 3 -6.08 -12.33 -2.51
CA PHE A 3 -4.91 -12.33 -1.62
C PHE A 3 -4.09 -13.60 -1.88
N LEU A 4 -3.61 -13.81 -3.11
CA LEU A 4 -2.71 -14.93 -3.44
C LEU A 4 -1.71 -14.52 -4.54
N PRO A 5 -0.61 -13.83 -4.18
CA PRO A 5 0.65 -14.19 -4.84
C PRO A 5 1.86 -14.31 -3.89
N TYR A 6 1.71 -14.05 -2.58
CA TYR A 6 2.87 -14.05 -1.67
C TYR A 6 3.30 -15.45 -1.21
N PHE A 7 2.37 -16.41 -1.18
CA PHE A 7 2.65 -17.77 -0.68
C PHE A 7 3.40 -18.67 -1.69
N VAL A 8 3.28 -18.38 -2.99
CA VAL A 8 3.92 -19.19 -4.05
C VAL A 8 5.43 -18.86 -4.17
N LEU A 9 5.84 -17.64 -3.83
CA LEU A 9 7.25 -17.23 -3.87
C LEU A 9 8.07 -17.79 -2.69
N GLN A 10 7.47 -18.00 -1.51
CA GLN A 10 8.19 -18.58 -0.38
C GLN A 10 8.46 -20.09 -0.53
N LYS A 11 7.61 -20.83 -1.24
CA LYS A 11 7.86 -22.26 -1.53
C LYS A 11 8.97 -22.47 -2.56
N LYS A 12 9.11 -21.57 -3.54
CA LYS A 12 10.16 -21.68 -4.56
C LYS A 12 11.56 -21.37 -4.00
N LEU A 13 11.66 -20.42 -3.07
CA LEU A 13 12.92 -20.11 -2.37
C LEU A 13 13.34 -21.16 -1.32
N ARG A 14 12.42 -22.02 -0.84
CA ARG A 14 12.76 -23.11 0.09
C ARG A 14 13.25 -24.37 -0.64
N ASN A 15 12.77 -24.64 -1.86
CA ASN A 15 13.19 -25.83 -2.62
C ASN A 15 14.50 -25.65 -3.40
N GLU A 16 14.88 -24.42 -3.77
CA GLU A 16 16.16 -24.20 -4.48
C GLU A 16 17.40 -24.21 -3.56
N ASN A 17 17.21 -24.11 -2.24
CA ASN A 17 18.31 -24.13 -1.26
C ASN A 17 18.75 -25.55 -0.84
N HIS A 18 18.02 -26.60 -1.23
CA HIS A 18 18.43 -27.98 -0.94
C HIS A 18 19.25 -28.64 -2.06
N GLN A 19 19.44 -27.98 -3.21
CA GLN A 19 20.12 -28.59 -4.36
C GLN A 19 21.46 -27.95 -4.74
N LYS A 20 22.00 -27.07 -3.88
CA LYS A 20 23.35 -26.53 -3.98
C LYS A 20 24.05 -26.48 -2.63
N ILE A 21 24.03 -27.60 -1.90
CA ILE A 21 25.07 -27.87 -0.91
C ILE A 21 26.17 -28.57 -1.69
N GLY A 22 27.15 -27.79 -2.16
CA GLY A 22 28.36 -28.33 -2.75
C GLY A 22 28.98 -29.34 -1.79
N LYS A 23 29.37 -30.50 -2.32
CA LYS A 23 30.20 -31.47 -1.61
C LYS A 23 31.37 -30.73 -0.96
N VAL A 24 31.39 -30.66 0.35
CA VAL A 24 32.61 -30.33 1.11
C VAL A 24 33.53 -31.53 0.90
N ILE A 25 34.47 -31.41 -0.02
CA ILE A 25 35.56 -32.37 -0.15
C ILE A 25 36.50 -32.09 1.04
N PRO A 26 36.65 -33.03 1.99
CA PRO A 26 37.58 -32.83 3.10
C PRO A 26 39.01 -32.78 2.55
N LEU A 27 39.80 -31.84 3.08
CA LEU A 27 41.13 -31.44 2.62
C LEU A 27 42.24 -32.49 2.85
N ASN A 28 41.92 -33.79 2.88
CA ASN A 28 42.86 -34.87 3.26
C ASN A 28 43.12 -35.92 2.16
N HIS A 29 42.98 -35.58 0.87
CA HIS A 29 43.25 -36.55 -0.21
C HIS A 29 44.38 -36.21 -1.18
N ILE A 30 45.19 -35.19 -0.89
CA ILE A 30 46.42 -34.91 -1.65
C ILE A 30 47.63 -35.07 -0.73
N MET A 31 47.77 -36.26 -0.14
CA MET A 31 49.01 -36.73 0.44
C MET A 31 48.93 -38.26 0.56
N LYS A 32 49.13 -38.93 -0.57
CA LYS A 32 49.65 -40.30 -0.60
C LYS A 32 50.84 -40.30 -1.56
N VAL A 33 52.00 -40.03 -0.98
CA VAL A 33 53.28 -40.47 -1.52
C VAL A 33 53.35 -41.99 -1.33
N ASN A 34 53.76 -42.69 -2.39
CA ASN A 34 54.57 -43.92 -2.43
C ASN A 34 54.25 -44.68 -3.73
N SER A 35 55.14 -45.29 -4.50
CA SER A 35 56.61 -45.38 -4.56
C SER A 35 56.86 -46.57 -5.50
N VAL A 36 57.34 -46.39 -6.73
CA VAL A 36 58.02 -47.48 -7.48
C VAL A 36 58.98 -46.86 -8.49
N GLY A 37 60.24 -47.32 -8.46
CA GLY A 37 61.21 -47.14 -9.54
C GLY A 37 62.43 -46.33 -9.13
N ALA A 38 63.36 -46.99 -8.44
CA ALA A 38 64.71 -46.48 -8.24
C ALA A 38 65.48 -46.50 -9.57
N SER A 39 65.92 -45.32 -10.01
CA SER A 39 67.08 -45.12 -10.88
C SER A 39 67.67 -43.74 -10.55
N GLU A 40 68.96 -43.72 -10.20
CA GLU A 40 69.73 -42.57 -9.69
C GLU A 40 69.81 -41.35 -10.64
N PRO A 41 70.11 -40.14 -10.11
CA PRO A 41 69.58 -38.88 -10.62
C PRO A 41 70.54 -38.10 -11.53
N SER A 42 69.98 -37.28 -12.43
CA SER A 42 70.66 -36.07 -12.92
C SER A 42 70.14 -34.88 -12.10
N ASP A 43 71.00 -34.27 -11.28
CA ASP A 43 70.67 -33.21 -10.31
C ASP A 43 69.94 -31.97 -10.87
N CYS A 44 69.91 -31.79 -12.19
CA CYS A 44 69.26 -30.67 -12.86
C CYS A 44 67.72 -30.76 -13.01
N ASN A 45 67.09 -31.92 -12.74
CA ASN A 45 65.63 -32.09 -12.93
C ASN A 45 64.81 -31.91 -11.64
N LEU A 46 65.37 -32.18 -10.46
CA LEU A 46 64.61 -32.12 -9.20
C LEU A 46 64.36 -30.68 -8.75
N GLU A 47 65.35 -29.78 -8.90
CA GLU A 47 65.18 -28.34 -8.63
C GLU A 47 64.15 -27.69 -9.56
N HIS A 48 64.10 -28.12 -10.83
CA HIS A 48 63.16 -27.57 -11.80
C HIS A 48 61.71 -27.99 -11.51
N VAL A 49 61.50 -29.24 -11.12
CA VAL A 49 60.19 -29.76 -10.71
C VAL A 49 59.73 -29.12 -9.39
N GLN A 50 60.64 -28.92 -8.44
CA GLN A 50 60.35 -28.23 -7.18
C GLN A 50 59.97 -26.76 -7.42
N ALA A 51 60.72 -26.05 -8.27
CA ALA A 51 60.43 -24.67 -8.63
C ALA A 51 59.09 -24.52 -9.38
N MET A 52 58.75 -25.46 -10.28
CA MET A 52 57.45 -25.47 -10.96
C MET A 52 56.29 -25.72 -9.98
N SER A 53 56.47 -26.64 -9.02
CA SER A 53 55.51 -26.89 -7.96
C SER A 53 55.28 -25.64 -7.10
N ASP A 54 56.36 -24.98 -6.68
CA ASP A 54 56.30 -23.78 -5.84
C ASP A 54 55.60 -22.61 -6.55
N VAL A 55 55.81 -22.43 -7.85
CA VAL A 55 55.11 -21.43 -8.67
C VAL A 55 53.61 -21.74 -8.76
N ILE A 56 53.23 -23.02 -8.93
CA ILE A 56 51.82 -23.44 -8.97
C ILE A 56 51.16 -23.22 -7.60
N ILE A 57 51.85 -23.55 -6.51
CA ILE A 57 51.35 -23.33 -5.14
C ILE A 57 51.15 -21.83 -4.88
N HIS A 58 52.14 -21.00 -5.24
CA HIS A 58 52.09 -19.54 -5.05
C HIS A 58 50.94 -18.90 -5.85
N ASN A 59 50.73 -19.32 -7.11
CA ASN A 59 49.63 -18.82 -7.93
C ASN A 59 48.24 -19.22 -7.38
N ASN A 60 48.11 -20.44 -6.87
CA ASN A 60 46.86 -20.89 -6.23
C ASN A 60 46.58 -20.17 -4.90
N LEU A 61 47.61 -19.91 -4.09
CA LEU A 61 47.50 -19.12 -2.86
C LEU A 61 47.08 -17.68 -3.16
N SER A 62 47.71 -17.04 -4.16
CA SER A 62 47.40 -15.68 -4.60
C SER A 62 45.97 -15.55 -5.14
N ASN A 63 45.53 -16.52 -5.96
CA ASN A 63 44.16 -16.57 -6.47
C ASN A 63 43.14 -16.73 -5.34
N ASN A 64 43.40 -17.59 -4.35
CA ASN A 64 42.53 -17.76 -3.19
C ASN A 64 42.45 -16.50 -2.32
N ASP A 65 43.56 -15.78 -2.11
CA ASP A 65 43.58 -14.51 -1.36
C ASP A 65 42.77 -13.41 -2.08
N HIS A 66 42.90 -13.31 -3.41
CA HIS A 66 42.09 -12.39 -4.20
C HIS A 66 40.59 -12.72 -4.14
N LEU A 67 40.23 -14.00 -4.21
CA LEU A 67 38.83 -14.46 -4.05
C LEU A 67 38.28 -14.14 -2.66
N TYR A 68 39.07 -14.35 -1.61
CA TYR A 68 38.71 -14.00 -0.23
C TYR A 68 38.48 -12.49 -0.07
N LYS A 69 39.41 -11.66 -0.57
CA LYS A 69 39.27 -10.19 -0.58
C LYS A 69 38.02 -9.71 -1.33
N SER A 70 37.75 -10.29 -2.50
CA SER A 70 36.54 -10.00 -3.28
C SER A 70 35.25 -10.36 -2.51
N MET A 71 35.25 -11.49 -1.81
CA MET A 71 34.11 -11.94 -1.01
C MET A 71 33.88 -11.03 0.21
N VAL A 72 34.94 -10.64 0.92
CA VAL A 72 34.87 -9.69 2.03
C VAL A 72 34.32 -8.33 1.58
N PHE A 73 34.74 -7.84 0.42
CA PHE A 73 34.23 -6.60 -0.16
C PHE A 73 32.72 -6.70 -0.45
N LYS A 74 32.27 -7.80 -1.05
CA LYS A 74 30.84 -8.06 -1.30
C LYS A 74 30.05 -8.14 0.00
N ILE A 75 30.56 -8.83 1.02
CA ILE A 75 29.93 -8.91 2.35
C ILE A 75 29.80 -7.53 2.98
N HIS A 76 30.84 -6.70 2.90
CA HIS A 76 30.81 -5.34 3.42
C HIS A 76 29.75 -4.49 2.68
N HIS A 77 29.71 -4.58 1.35
CA HIS A 77 28.73 -3.89 0.53
C HIS A 77 27.29 -4.30 0.88
N TYR A 78 27.02 -5.60 1.00
CA TYR A 78 25.69 -6.09 1.41
C TYR A 78 25.34 -5.69 2.84
N LYS A 79 26.29 -5.75 3.79
CA LYS A 79 26.08 -5.25 5.16
C LYS A 79 25.75 -3.76 5.19
N LYS A 80 26.37 -2.95 4.32
CA LYS A 80 26.09 -1.52 4.18
C LYS A 80 24.69 -1.27 3.62
N GLN A 81 24.28 -2.01 2.59
CA GLN A 81 22.93 -1.94 2.05
C GLN A 81 21.86 -2.36 3.06
N LEU A 82 22.09 -3.43 3.82
CA LEU A 82 21.18 -3.89 4.87
C LEU A 82 21.02 -2.85 5.98
N ARG A 83 22.12 -2.21 6.40
CA ARG A 83 22.06 -1.10 7.37
C ARG A 83 21.22 0.06 6.85
N PHE A 84 21.48 0.50 5.61
CA PHE A 84 20.73 1.59 4.99
C PHE A 84 19.22 1.29 4.86
N LEU A 85 18.86 0.07 4.45
CA LEU A 85 17.46 -0.37 4.38
C LEU A 85 16.82 -0.44 5.76
N SER A 86 17.52 -1.01 6.75
CA SER A 86 17.05 -1.08 8.14
C SER A 86 16.83 0.32 8.73
N ASP A 87 17.73 1.27 8.48
CA ASP A 87 17.60 2.63 9.00
C ASP A 87 16.44 3.39 8.32
N LYS A 88 16.20 3.14 7.04
CA LYS A 88 14.99 3.63 6.34
C LYS A 88 13.70 3.05 6.92
N LEU A 89 13.69 1.76 7.25
CA LEU A 89 12.53 1.10 7.86
C LEU A 89 12.28 1.60 9.29
N LYS A 90 13.31 1.75 10.12
CA LYS A 90 13.18 2.30 11.48
C LYS A 90 12.63 3.72 11.50
N LYS A 91 13.10 4.59 10.59
CA LYS A 91 12.51 5.92 10.40
C LYS A 91 11.03 5.85 10.01
N ASN A 92 10.63 4.83 9.25
CA ASN A 92 9.23 4.62 8.87
C ASN A 92 8.36 4.05 10.01
N GLU A 93 8.91 3.26 10.93
CA GLU A 93 8.19 2.71 12.09
C GLU A 93 7.95 3.75 13.20
N THR A 94 8.86 4.72 13.39
CA THR A 94 8.70 5.81 14.37
C THR A 94 7.69 6.89 13.95
N ASN A 95 6.96 6.68 12.85
CA ASN A 95 6.12 7.69 12.22
C ASN A 95 4.83 7.95 13.01
N LYS A 96 4.93 8.75 14.07
CA LYS A 96 3.78 9.48 14.67
C LYS A 96 2.90 10.14 13.58
N SER A 97 3.50 10.53 12.46
CA SER A 97 2.82 11.05 11.28
C SER A 97 1.85 10.06 10.63
N ALA A 98 2.18 8.76 10.57
CA ALA A 98 1.30 7.76 9.98
C ALA A 98 0.08 7.47 10.86
N GLU A 99 0.25 7.48 12.19
CA GLU A 99 -0.85 7.36 13.13
C GLU A 99 -1.76 8.60 13.10
N LEU A 100 -1.17 9.81 13.05
CA LEU A 100 -1.91 11.06 12.89
C LEU A 100 -2.71 11.08 11.57
N LEU A 101 -2.13 10.60 10.48
CA LEU A 101 -2.85 10.50 9.20
C LEU A 101 -4.04 9.54 9.30
N LYS A 102 -3.88 8.40 9.99
CA LYS A 102 -4.97 7.44 10.22
C LYS A 102 -6.06 7.97 11.15
N SER A 103 -5.75 8.90 12.06
CA SER A 103 -6.76 9.53 12.92
C SER A 103 -7.57 10.60 12.19
N ILE A 104 -6.96 11.30 11.23
CA ILE A 104 -7.61 12.38 10.46
C ILE A 104 -8.31 11.85 9.20
N PHE A 105 -7.68 10.92 8.49
CA PHE A 105 -8.09 10.47 7.16
C PHE A 105 -8.49 9.00 7.15
N ASN A 106 -9.48 8.69 6.32
CA ASN A 106 -9.84 7.31 6.03
C ASN A 106 -8.77 6.64 5.14
N ASN A 107 -8.73 5.30 5.12
CA ASN A 107 -7.74 4.54 4.35
C ASN A 107 -7.72 4.89 2.84
N ASP A 108 -8.89 5.13 2.25
CA ASP A 108 -9.00 5.57 0.86
C ASP A 108 -8.40 6.98 0.68
N GLN A 109 -8.64 7.91 1.59
CA GLN A 109 -8.01 9.23 1.55
C GLN A 109 -6.48 9.16 1.68
N ILE A 110 -5.94 8.23 2.48
CA ILE A 110 -4.49 7.99 2.58
C ILE A 110 -3.94 7.39 1.28
N GLU A 111 -4.67 6.47 0.65
CA GLU A 111 -4.33 5.95 -0.68
C GLU A 111 -4.33 7.09 -1.73
N ALA A 112 -5.31 7.99 -1.65
CA ALA A 112 -5.41 9.15 -2.54
C ALA A 112 -4.19 10.07 -2.43
N LEU A 113 -3.68 10.31 -1.22
CA LEU A 113 -2.45 11.09 -0.98
C LEU A 113 -1.20 10.44 -1.59
N SER A 114 -1.19 9.11 -1.70
CA SER A 114 -0.07 8.35 -2.26
C SER A 114 -0.09 8.32 -3.80
N ARG A 115 -1.16 8.79 -4.44
CA ARG A 115 -1.36 8.74 -5.88
C ARG A 115 -1.11 10.09 -6.53
N LYS A 116 -0.58 10.06 -7.76
CA LYS A 116 -0.48 11.27 -8.61
C LYS A 116 -1.85 11.79 -9.05
N SER A 117 -2.88 10.93 -9.05
CA SER A 117 -4.24 11.28 -9.45
C SER A 117 -5.28 10.41 -8.74
N THR A 118 -6.38 11.04 -8.35
CA THR A 118 -7.58 10.41 -7.80
C THR A 118 -8.60 10.03 -8.88
N LYS A 119 -8.27 10.22 -10.17
CA LYS A 119 -9.12 9.81 -11.29
C LYS A 119 -9.41 8.30 -11.19
N PHE A 120 -10.68 7.94 -11.33
CA PHE A 120 -11.18 6.56 -11.22
C PHE A 120 -11.02 5.89 -9.85
N MET A 121 -10.65 6.65 -8.82
CA MET A 121 -10.60 6.12 -7.47
C MET A 121 -12.02 5.88 -6.93
N LYS A 122 -12.21 4.74 -6.26
CA LYS A 122 -13.45 4.43 -5.56
C LYS A 122 -13.38 4.98 -4.15
N TRP A 123 -14.27 5.91 -3.83
CA TRP A 123 -14.39 6.48 -2.50
C TRP A 123 -15.32 5.63 -1.63
N SER A 124 -14.90 5.40 -0.39
CA SER A 124 -15.67 4.68 0.61
C SER A 124 -16.88 5.50 1.11
N ASN A 125 -17.91 4.83 1.63
CA ASN A 125 -19.08 5.50 2.22
C ASN A 125 -18.70 6.49 3.33
N PRO A 126 -17.82 6.16 4.30
CA PRO A 126 -17.38 7.12 5.31
C PRO A 126 -16.78 8.40 4.71
N THR A 127 -15.98 8.27 3.64
CA THR A 127 -15.39 9.43 2.95
C THR A 127 -16.44 10.25 2.20
N ILE A 128 -17.42 9.60 1.55
CA ILE A 128 -18.56 10.30 0.94
C ILE A 128 -19.37 11.06 2.01
N CYS A 129 -19.69 10.44 3.14
CA CYS A 129 -20.41 11.10 4.23
C CYS A 129 -19.63 12.29 4.78
N LYS A 130 -18.30 12.15 4.97
CA LYS A 130 -17.42 13.23 5.40
C LYS A 130 -17.42 14.39 4.39
N ALA A 131 -17.30 14.08 3.11
CA ALA A 131 -17.35 15.07 2.03
C ALA A 131 -18.70 15.80 1.97
N LEU A 132 -19.82 15.08 2.17
CA LEU A 132 -21.15 15.67 2.24
C LEU A 132 -21.27 16.64 3.43
N LYS A 133 -20.84 16.23 4.63
CA LYS A 133 -20.84 17.09 5.83
C LYS A 133 -20.08 18.39 5.56
N ILE A 134 -18.85 18.28 5.07
CA ILE A 134 -18.03 19.45 4.72
C ILE A 134 -18.77 20.35 3.71
N LYS A 135 -19.24 19.77 2.60
CA LYS A 135 -19.93 20.52 1.54
C LYS A 135 -21.18 21.25 2.05
N PHE A 136 -21.97 20.63 2.93
CA PHE A 136 -23.15 21.27 3.52
C PHE A 136 -22.76 22.40 4.49
N SER A 137 -21.67 22.24 5.25
CA SER A 137 -21.21 23.26 6.19
C SER A 137 -20.58 24.49 5.51
N CYS A 138 -19.79 24.31 4.44
CA CYS A 138 -19.05 25.40 3.80
C CYS A 138 -19.61 25.86 2.44
N GLY A 139 -20.65 25.20 1.94
CA GLY A 139 -21.20 25.44 0.61
C GLY A 139 -20.31 24.97 -0.55
N ASN A 140 -20.75 25.23 -1.79
CA ASN A 140 -20.04 24.77 -3.00
C ASN A 140 -18.66 25.42 -3.16
N ASN A 141 -18.55 26.73 -2.92
CA ASN A 141 -17.29 27.47 -3.09
C ASN A 141 -16.25 27.03 -2.07
N GLY A 142 -16.64 26.92 -0.78
CA GLY A 142 -15.73 26.42 0.26
C GLY A 142 -15.25 24.99 -0.03
N TYR A 143 -16.13 24.12 -0.52
CA TYR A 143 -15.76 22.76 -0.90
C TYR A 143 -14.78 22.74 -2.09
N GLU A 144 -14.96 23.63 -3.06
CA GLU A 144 -14.07 23.75 -4.20
C GLU A 144 -12.67 24.24 -3.79
N GLU A 145 -12.58 25.22 -2.89
CA GLU A 145 -11.31 25.69 -2.34
C GLU A 145 -10.54 24.56 -1.63
N MET A 146 -11.22 23.70 -0.88
CA MET A 146 -10.60 22.52 -0.27
C MET A 146 -10.02 21.55 -1.31
N LEU A 147 -10.70 21.37 -2.45
CA LEU A 147 -10.17 20.56 -3.56
C LEU A 147 -8.94 21.21 -4.21
N LYS A 148 -8.94 22.55 -4.36
CA LYS A 148 -7.79 23.30 -4.90
C LYS A 148 -6.55 23.16 -4.00
N GLN A 149 -6.76 23.14 -2.68
CA GLN A 149 -5.73 22.87 -1.67
C GLN A 149 -5.27 21.39 -1.62
N LYS A 150 -5.70 20.55 -2.57
CA LYS A 150 -5.29 19.13 -2.69
C LYS A 150 -5.67 18.26 -1.49
N ILE A 151 -6.69 18.65 -0.73
CA ILE A 151 -7.25 17.81 0.31
C ILE A 151 -7.86 16.56 -0.36
N PRO A 152 -7.59 15.33 0.14
CA PRO A 152 -8.02 14.08 -0.49
C PRO A 152 -9.52 13.86 -0.33
N LEU A 153 -10.31 14.56 -1.14
CA LEU A 153 -11.76 14.51 -1.16
C LEU A 153 -12.29 14.13 -2.56
N PRO A 154 -13.47 13.50 -2.64
CA PRO A 154 -14.14 13.22 -3.90
C PRO A 154 -14.49 14.50 -4.67
N SER A 155 -14.48 14.44 -5.99
CA SER A 155 -14.92 15.57 -6.82
C SER A 155 -16.39 15.92 -6.56
N GLN A 156 -16.79 17.18 -6.82
CA GLN A 156 -18.19 17.60 -6.67
C GLN A 156 -19.16 16.68 -7.44
N ARG A 157 -18.79 16.27 -8.67
CA ARG A 157 -19.58 15.33 -9.47
C ARG A 157 -19.78 13.98 -8.77
N THR A 158 -18.73 13.48 -8.12
CA THR A 158 -18.78 12.21 -7.37
C THR A 158 -19.69 12.34 -6.16
N VAL A 159 -19.58 13.43 -5.39
CA VAL A 159 -20.45 13.71 -4.25
C VAL A 159 -21.92 13.77 -4.69
N ARG A 160 -22.23 14.54 -5.74
CA ARG A 160 -23.60 14.67 -6.28
C ARG A 160 -24.18 13.32 -6.73
N ARG A 161 -23.40 12.50 -7.43
CA ARG A 161 -23.82 11.16 -7.87
C ARG A 161 -24.05 10.17 -6.73
N ARG A 162 -23.43 10.40 -5.57
CA ARG A 162 -23.59 9.56 -4.37
C ARG A 162 -24.66 10.10 -3.41
N LEU A 163 -25.21 11.28 -3.69
CA LEU A 163 -26.32 11.88 -2.96
C LEU A 163 -27.73 11.30 -3.22
N PRO A 164 -28.05 10.55 -4.31
CA PRO A 164 -29.44 10.15 -4.60
C PRO A 164 -29.99 9.05 -3.67
N MET A 165 -29.41 8.91 -2.47
CA MET A 165 -29.95 8.07 -1.41
C MET A 165 -31.24 8.65 -0.81
N LEU A 166 -31.51 9.96 -1.01
CA LEU A 166 -32.77 10.60 -0.62
C LEU A 166 -33.56 11.02 -1.86
N LYS A 167 -34.70 10.37 -2.08
CA LYS A 167 -35.64 10.76 -3.14
C LYS A 167 -36.66 11.72 -2.55
N PHE A 168 -36.68 12.94 -3.09
CA PHE A 168 -37.68 13.94 -2.75
C PHE A 168 -38.81 13.87 -3.78
N ASP A 169 -39.79 13.03 -3.49
CA ASP A 169 -41.04 12.97 -4.24
C ASP A 169 -42.14 13.75 -3.51
N SER A 170 -43.21 14.10 -4.24
CA SER A 170 -44.39 14.75 -3.68
C SER A 170 -45.07 13.85 -2.65
N GLY A 171 -45.49 14.42 -1.52
CA GLY A 171 -46.17 13.70 -0.45
C GLY A 171 -45.33 13.63 0.83
N VAL A 172 -45.47 12.54 1.56
CA VAL A 172 -44.76 12.32 2.83
C VAL A 172 -43.35 11.79 2.55
N LEU A 173 -42.34 12.39 3.19
CA LEU A 173 -40.94 11.99 3.04
C LEU A 173 -40.58 10.84 3.98
N ASP A 174 -41.06 9.64 3.66
CA ASP A 174 -40.93 8.44 4.51
C ASP A 174 -39.48 8.09 4.88
N GLU A 175 -38.53 8.37 3.97
CA GLU A 175 -37.11 8.12 4.21
C GLU A 175 -36.58 8.93 5.41
N VAL A 176 -37.06 10.17 5.59
CA VAL A 176 -36.69 10.99 6.75
C VAL A 176 -37.30 10.46 8.04
N PHE A 177 -38.53 9.94 8.00
CA PHE A 177 -39.15 9.33 9.17
C PHE A 177 -38.38 8.09 9.67
N LYS A 178 -37.80 7.29 8.75
CA LYS A 178 -36.90 6.18 9.15
C LYS A 178 -35.67 6.67 9.91
N PHE A 179 -35.09 7.80 9.50
CA PHE A 179 -33.97 8.40 10.23
C PHE A 179 -34.39 9.00 11.57
N LEU A 180 -35.59 9.59 11.64
CA LEU A 180 -36.15 10.11 12.88
C LEU A 180 -36.48 8.99 13.88
N GLU A 181 -36.94 7.83 13.41
CA GLU A 181 -37.20 6.66 14.27
C GLU A 181 -35.96 6.24 15.05
N ILE A 182 -34.80 6.18 14.39
CA ILE A 182 -33.50 5.88 15.03
C ILE A 182 -33.20 6.89 16.14
N LYS A 183 -33.51 8.17 15.92
CA LYS A 183 -33.33 9.21 16.93
C LYS A 183 -34.30 9.06 18.10
N ILE A 184 -35.57 8.77 17.82
CA ILE A 184 -36.61 8.58 18.84
C ILE A 184 -36.28 7.38 19.75
N GLN A 185 -35.63 6.35 19.23
CA GLN A 185 -35.14 5.21 20.03
C GLN A 185 -34.08 5.61 21.07
N THR A 186 -33.40 6.75 20.91
CA THR A 186 -32.41 7.25 21.88
C THR A 186 -33.03 8.06 23.02
N PHE A 187 -34.32 8.40 22.92
CA PHE A 187 -35.02 9.22 23.92
C PHE A 187 -35.35 8.39 25.16
N GLN A 188 -35.05 8.95 26.33
CA GLN A 188 -35.26 8.30 27.62
C GLN A 188 -36.63 8.63 28.20
N ASP A 189 -37.12 9.85 27.94
CA ASP A 189 -38.40 10.34 28.43
C ASP A 189 -39.46 10.33 27.32
N SER A 190 -40.71 10.02 27.67
CA SER A 190 -41.86 10.14 26.78
C SER A 190 -42.10 11.58 26.32
N HIS A 191 -41.81 12.59 27.16
CA HIS A 191 -42.05 13.99 26.81
C HIS A 191 -41.14 14.47 25.67
N GLU A 192 -39.99 13.83 25.44
CA GLU A 192 -39.10 14.13 24.30
C GLU A 192 -39.73 13.78 22.93
N LYS A 193 -40.82 13.00 22.94
CA LYS A 193 -41.56 12.60 21.73
C LYS A 193 -42.72 13.54 21.39
N GLU A 194 -43.08 14.43 22.30
CA GLU A 194 -44.14 15.41 22.05
C GLU A 194 -43.66 16.43 21.00
N CYS A 195 -44.42 16.59 19.92
CA CYS A 195 -44.07 17.50 18.85
C CYS A 195 -45.31 18.19 18.27
N VAL A 196 -45.10 19.37 17.68
CA VAL A 196 -46.14 20.14 16.99
C VAL A 196 -45.78 20.21 15.51
N LEU A 197 -46.74 19.86 14.66
CA LEU A 197 -46.60 20.02 13.21
C LEU A 197 -47.14 21.39 12.80
N ILE A 198 -46.24 22.28 12.38
CA ILE A 198 -46.58 23.60 11.85
C ILE A 198 -46.32 23.58 10.35
N MET A 199 -47.30 23.98 9.55
CA MET A 199 -47.23 24.00 8.09
C MET A 199 -47.70 25.34 7.56
N ASP A 200 -47.00 25.85 6.55
CA ASP A 200 -47.38 27.05 5.80
C ASP A 200 -47.06 26.83 4.31
N LYS A 201 -47.72 27.57 3.43
CA LYS A 201 -47.50 27.51 1.98
C LYS A 201 -46.55 28.62 1.56
N MET A 202 -45.55 28.27 0.75
CA MET A 202 -44.69 29.24 0.08
C MET A 202 -45.15 29.44 -1.37
N ALA A 203 -45.27 30.70 -1.80
CA ALA A 203 -45.42 31.03 -3.21
C ALA A 203 -44.09 30.78 -3.94
N ILE A 204 -44.16 30.10 -5.08
CA ILE A 204 -43.02 29.82 -5.96
C ILE A 204 -43.26 30.42 -7.34
N THR A 205 -42.19 30.68 -8.08
CA THR A 205 -42.32 31.11 -9.47
C THR A 205 -42.82 29.95 -10.34
N PRO A 206 -43.94 30.09 -11.07
CA PRO A 206 -44.45 29.03 -11.92
C PRO A 206 -43.46 28.73 -13.04
N SER A 207 -43.11 27.47 -13.21
CA SER A 207 -42.24 26.99 -14.29
C SER A 207 -42.52 25.52 -14.59
N ASN A 208 -42.27 25.13 -15.84
CA ASN A 208 -42.25 23.74 -16.27
C ASN A 208 -40.81 23.34 -16.56
N ILE A 209 -40.28 22.42 -15.77
CA ILE A 209 -38.89 21.95 -15.81
C ILE A 209 -38.92 20.44 -16.03
N PHE A 210 -38.15 19.95 -17.00
CA PHE A 210 -37.96 18.52 -17.18
C PHE A 210 -36.80 18.02 -16.33
N ASP A 211 -37.07 17.12 -15.38
CA ASP A 211 -36.06 16.46 -14.58
C ASP A 211 -35.54 15.20 -15.27
N VAL A 212 -34.31 15.27 -15.77
CA VAL A 212 -33.62 14.17 -16.47
C VAL A 212 -33.39 12.97 -15.55
N SER A 213 -33.23 13.17 -14.25
CA SER A 213 -32.92 12.10 -13.31
C SER A 213 -34.12 11.21 -13.00
N PHE A 214 -35.32 11.77 -13.03
CA PHE A 214 -36.59 11.06 -12.82
C PHE A 214 -37.40 10.88 -14.11
N ASN A 215 -36.91 11.40 -15.24
CA ASN A 215 -37.59 11.38 -16.54
C ASN A 215 -39.03 11.91 -16.45
N LYS A 216 -39.23 13.00 -15.71
CA LYS A 216 -40.55 13.58 -15.41
C LYS A 216 -40.56 15.09 -15.65
N ASN A 217 -41.68 15.60 -16.16
CA ASN A 217 -41.95 17.03 -16.13
C ASN A 217 -42.37 17.42 -14.71
N VAL A 218 -41.71 18.43 -14.16
CA VAL A 218 -42.01 19.05 -12.86
C VAL A 218 -42.52 20.46 -13.13
N GLY A 219 -43.74 20.77 -12.72
CA GLY A 219 -44.35 22.07 -12.97
C GLY A 219 -45.88 21.97 -13.04
N ASN A 220 -46.53 23.05 -13.48
CA ASN A 220 -48.00 23.20 -13.50
C ASN A 220 -48.64 22.94 -12.12
N ILE A 221 -48.04 23.48 -11.06
CA ILE A 221 -48.69 23.48 -9.73
C ILE A 221 -49.76 24.57 -9.77
N ILE A 222 -50.99 24.18 -10.08
CA ILE A 222 -52.17 25.03 -9.89
C ILE A 222 -52.44 25.00 -8.39
N LEU A 223 -52.15 26.10 -7.70
CA LEU A 223 -52.43 26.27 -6.27
C LEU A 223 -53.92 26.52 -6.01
#